data_AF-A0AAN9PKW6-F1
#
_entry.id   AF-A0AAN9PKW6-F1
#
_cell.length_a   1.000
_cell.length_b   1.000
_cell.length_c   1.000
_cell.angle_alpha   90.00
_cell.angle_beta   90.00
_cell.angle_gamma   90.00
#
_symmetry.space_group_name_H-M   'P 1'
#
loop_
_entity.id
_entity.type
_entity.pdbx_description
1 polymer ?
#
loop_
_entity_poly.entity_id
_entity_poly.type
_entity_poly.pdbx_seq_one_letter_code
_entity_poly.pdbx_strand_id
1 'polypeptide(L)'
;MAVQMVRLFQYNGGHSKEIYHTKRMQRVFCVKFSGDGSYVILGSDDTNLRLWKAKASEQLRVILPRERKKHEYNEAIKKCYKHLPEVNRIASYKHLPEAIKIL
;
A
#
# COMPACT_ATOMS: atom_id res chain seq x y z
N MET A 1 18.66 -14.26 -3.78
CA MET A 1 18.43 -13.24 -2.75
C MET A 1 16.94 -13.15 -2.49
N ALA A 2 16.46 -13.49 -1.29
CA ALA A 2 15.04 -13.40 -0.96
C ALA A 2 14.65 -11.92 -0.83
N VAL A 3 13.71 -11.45 -1.67
CA VAL A 3 13.19 -10.10 -1.53
C VAL A 3 12.10 -10.12 -0.47
N GLN A 4 12.29 -9.30 0.56
CA GLN A 4 11.35 -9.17 1.66
C GLN A 4 10.30 -8.12 1.33
N MET A 5 9.07 -8.34 1.79
CA MET A 5 7.95 -7.44 1.55
C MET A 5 7.01 -7.40 2.73
N VAL A 6 6.26 -6.31 2.81
CA VAL A 6 5.14 -6.17 3.73
C VAL A 6 3.89 -6.00 2.91
N ARG A 7 2.86 -6.79 3.24
CA ARG A 7 1.56 -6.76 2.58
C ARG A 7 0.52 -6.23 3.56
N LEU A 8 -0.26 -5.25 3.12
CA LEU A 8 -1.42 -4.75 3.85
C LEU A 8 -2.68 -5.39 3.28
N PHE A 9 -3.48 -5.98 4.14
CA PHE A 9 -4.75 -6.61 3.78
C PHE A 9 -5.91 -5.78 4.33
N GLN A 10 -7.02 -5.77 3.59
CA GLN A 10 -8.28 -5.34 4.18
C GLN A 10 -8.81 -6.44 5.11
N TYR A 11 -9.49 -6.07 6.18
CA TYR A 11 -10.05 -7.03 7.15
C TYR A 11 -10.91 -8.12 6.48
N ASN A 12 -11.77 -7.72 5.54
CA ASN A 12 -12.63 -8.63 4.76
C ASN A 12 -12.05 -8.99 3.38
N GLY A 13 -10.79 -8.69 3.11
CA GLY A 13 -10.18 -8.86 1.80
C GLY A 13 -9.32 -10.12 1.71
N GLY A 14 -9.54 -10.95 0.70
CA GLY A 14 -8.67 -12.11 0.40
C GLY A 14 -7.35 -11.77 -0.30
N HIS A 15 -7.17 -10.52 -0.74
CA HIS A 15 -6.00 -10.08 -1.49
C HIS A 15 -5.31 -8.88 -0.83
N SER A 16 -4.00 -8.77 -1.07
CA SER A 16 -3.20 -7.64 -0.58
C SER A 16 -3.67 -6.36 -1.26
N LYS A 17 -4.02 -5.36 -0.45
CA LYS A 17 -4.36 -4.02 -0.89
C LYS A 17 -3.10 -3.26 -1.32
N GLU A 18 -2.06 -3.33 -0.49
CA GLU A 18 -0.78 -2.65 -0.73
C GLU A 18 0.39 -3.59 -0.45
N ILE A 19 1.48 -3.41 -1.18
CA ILE A 19 2.71 -4.18 -1.04
C ILE A 19 3.87 -3.19 -1.01
N TYR A 20 4.64 -3.23 0.07
CA TYR A 20 5.85 -2.43 0.25
C TYR A 20 7.07 -3.32 0.22
N HIS A 21 8.03 -2.97 -0.63
CA HIS A 21 9.34 -3.61 -0.69
C HIS A 21 10.38 -2.58 -1.11
N THR A 22 11.64 -2.80 -0.73
CA THR A 22 12.77 -2.05 -1.30
C THR A 22 13.92 -3.01 -1.52
N LYS A 23 14.80 -2.70 -2.48
CA LYS A 23 15.97 -3.54 -2.82
C LYS A 23 16.90 -3.80 -1.64
N ARG A 24 17.00 -2.85 -0.70
CA ARG A 24 17.87 -2.93 0.47
C ARG A 24 17.16 -3.51 1.71
N MET A 25 15.85 -3.78 1.64
CA MET A 25 15.11 -4.31 2.77
C MET A 25 15.48 -5.76 3.01
N GLN A 26 16.01 -6.03 4.19
CA GLN A 26 16.31 -7.39 4.66
C GLN A 26 15.10 -7.95 5.42
N ARG A 27 15.29 -9.02 6.18
CA ARG A 27 14.23 -9.68 6.94
C ARG A 27 13.52 -8.67 7.83
N VAL A 28 12.19 -8.70 7.81
CA VAL A 28 11.34 -7.85 8.65
C VAL A 28 10.93 -8.69 9.86
N PHE A 29 11.23 -8.22 11.07
CA PHE A 29 10.92 -8.93 12.31
C PHE A 29 9.64 -8.41 12.96
N CYS A 30 9.38 -7.11 12.85
CA CYS A 30 8.22 -6.48 13.48
C CYS A 30 7.55 -5.49 12.54
N VAL A 31 6.22 -5.44 12.64
CA VAL A 31 5.35 -4.52 11.92
C VAL A 31 4.32 -3.97 12.89
N LYS A 32 4.17 -2.64 12.93
CA LYS A 32 3.14 -1.96 13.73
C LYS A 32 2.53 -0.81 12.95
N PHE A 33 1.24 -0.57 13.16
CA PHE A 33 0.62 0.67 12.72
C PHE A 33 0.93 1.78 13.71
N SER A 34 0.99 3.02 13.22
CA SER A 34 0.93 4.20 14.08
C SER A 34 -0.43 4.30 14.77
N GLY A 35 -0.52 5.02 15.89
CA GLY A 35 -1.76 5.15 16.66
C GLY A 35 -2.92 5.81 15.89
N ASP A 36 -2.60 6.62 14.87
CA ASP A 36 -3.56 7.23 13.94
C ASP A 36 -3.88 6.35 12.72
N GLY A 37 -3.25 5.18 12.59
CA GLY A 37 -3.42 4.24 11.47
C GLY A 37 -2.94 4.77 10.11
N SER A 38 -2.31 5.94 10.07
CA SER A 38 -1.89 6.60 8.81
C SER A 38 -0.55 6.08 8.31
N TYR A 39 0.24 5.46 9.18
CA TYR A 39 1.54 4.91 8.87
C TYR A 39 1.70 3.47 9.35
N VAL A 40 2.64 2.78 8.70
CA VAL A 40 3.13 1.45 9.04
C VAL A 40 4.61 1.57 9.33
N ILE A 41 5.00 1.19 10.55
CA ILE A 41 6.36 1.18 11.04
C ILE A 41 6.87 -0.26 10.98
N LEU A 42 8.07 -0.43 10.43
CA LEU A 42 8.72 -1.72 10.23
C LEU A 42 10.10 -1.71 10.84
N GLY A 43 10.45 -2.78 11.55
CA GLY A 43 11.82 -3.07 11.96
C GLY A 43 12.42 -4.16 11.09
N SER A 44 13.54 -3.84 10.44
CA SER A 44 14.29 -4.76 9.58
C SER A 44 15.65 -5.09 10.20
N ASP A 45 16.18 -6.26 9.83
CA ASP A 45 17.49 -6.77 10.23
C ASP A 45 18.66 -5.87 9.77
N ASP A 46 18.43 -4.98 8.82
CA ASP A 46 19.41 -3.98 8.36
C ASP A 46 19.61 -2.81 9.35
N THR A 47 19.21 -3.00 10.61
CA THR A 47 19.23 -2.02 11.71
C THR A 47 18.40 -0.75 11.45
N ASN A 48 17.59 -0.72 10.38
CA ASN A 48 16.76 0.43 10.05
C ASN A 48 15.30 0.23 10.48
N LEU A 49 14.73 1.31 11.01
CA LEU A 49 13.28 1.48 11.11
C LEU A 49 12.78 2.18 9.85
N ARG A 50 11.76 1.60 9.21
CA ARG A 50 11.16 2.15 7.99
C ARG A 50 9.72 2.54 8.24
N LEU A 51 9.36 3.74 7.80
CA LEU A 51 8.02 4.28 7.88
C LEU A 51 7.39 4.32 6.48
N TRP A 52 6.22 3.70 6.34
CA TRP A 52 5.42 3.72 5.13
C TRP A 52 4.06 4.32 5.42
N LYS A 53 3.39 4.88 4.41
CA LYS A 53 1.98 5.26 4.55
C LYS A 53 1.12 4.00 4.54
N ALA A 54 0.04 3.98 5.32
CA ALA A 54 -0.95 2.90 5.26
C ALA A 54 -1.83 2.97 4.00
N LYS A 55 -1.92 4.15 3.39
CA LYS A 55 -2.49 4.39 2.07
C LYS A 55 -1.49 5.17 1.23
N ALA A 56 -0.90 4.53 0.21
CA ALA A 56 0.18 5.12 -0.59
C ALA A 56 -0.21 6.44 -1.25
N SER A 57 -1.44 6.52 -1.78
CA SER A 57 -1.96 7.67 -2.52
C SER A 57 -2.51 8.79 -1.62
N GLU A 58 -2.54 8.60 -0.30
CA GLU A 58 -3.12 9.57 0.63
C GLU A 58 -2.17 10.76 0.83
N GLN A 59 -2.72 11.97 0.66
CA GLN A 59 -2.02 13.20 0.95
C GLN A 59 -2.14 13.48 2.44
N LEU A 60 -1.00 13.62 3.12
CA LEU A 60 -0.94 13.85 4.57
C LEU A 60 -0.86 15.33 4.94
N ARG A 61 -1.02 16.21 3.95
CA ARG A 61 -1.07 17.66 4.15
C ARG A 61 -2.51 18.08 4.45
N VAL A 62 -2.69 19.32 4.91
CA VAL A 62 -4.03 19.92 5.00
C VAL A 62 -4.59 20.06 3.59
N ILE A 63 -5.70 19.37 3.32
CA ILE A 63 -6.37 19.34 2.02
C ILE A 63 -7.49 20.38 2.02
N LEU A 64 -7.58 21.22 0.98
CA LEU A 64 -8.68 22.16 0.87
C LEU A 64 -10.01 21.44 0.67
N PRO A 65 -11.17 21.99 1.13
CA PRO A 65 -12.46 21.34 0.96
C PRO A 65 -12.80 20.97 -0.50
N ARG A 66 -12.36 21.79 -1.47
CA ARG A 66 -12.54 21.53 -2.91
C ARG A 66 -11.77 20.29 -3.37
N GLU A 67 -10.52 20.15 -2.94
CA GLU A 67 -9.68 19.01 -3.29
C GLU A 67 -10.18 17.73 -2.62
N ARG A 68 -10.59 17.81 -1.36
CA ARG A 68 -11.19 16.68 -0.64
C ARG A 68 -12.43 16.14 -1.37
N LYS A 69 -13.36 17.01 -1.78
CA LYS A 69 -14.54 16.61 -2.57
C LYS A 69 -14.15 15.92 -3.89
N LYS A 70 -13.12 16.43 -4.57
CA LYS A 70 -12.59 15.81 -5.79
C LYS A 70 -12.05 14.41 -5.52
N HIS A 71 -11.30 14.21 -4.43
CA HIS A 71 -10.81 12.89 -4.03
C HIS A 71 -11.95 11.93 -3.72
N GLU A 72 -12.94 12.36 -2.93
CA GLU A 72 -14.12 11.56 -2.59
C GLU A 72 -14.91 11.15 -3.84
N TYR A 73 -15.10 12.08 -4.78
CA TYR A 73 -15.74 11.80 -6.07
C TYR A 73 -14.96 10.78 -6.91
N ASN A 74 -13.64 10.95 -7.02
CA ASN A 74 -12.80 10.01 -7.77
C ASN A 74 -12.79 8.61 -7.15
N GLU A 75 -12.77 8.51 -5.82
CA GLU A 75 -12.85 7.22 -5.12
C GLU A 75 -14.23 6.56 -5.32
N ALA A 76 -15.31 7.33 -5.34
CA ALA A 76 -16.64 6.82 -5.66
C ALA A 76 -16.72 6.26 -7.09
N ILE A 77 -16.17 6.98 -8.08
CA ILE A 77 -16.09 6.50 -9.47
C ILE A 77 -15.32 5.19 -9.54
N LYS A 78 -14.11 5.13 -8.96
CA LYS A 78 -13.30 3.91 -8.95
C LYS A 78 -14.06 2.72 -8.35
N LYS A 79 -14.86 2.97 -7.30
CA LYS A 79 -15.69 1.95 -6.67
C LYS A 79 -16.81 1.46 -7.58
N CYS A 80 -17.54 2.38 -8.23
CA CYS A 80 -18.63 2.03 -9.14
C CYS A 80 -18.13 1.21 -10.34
N TYR A 81 -17.01 1.63 -10.95
CA TYR A 81 -16.46 1.00 -12.15
C TYR A 81 -15.41 -0.09 -11.86
N LYS A 82 -15.29 -0.55 -10.60
CA LYS A 82 -14.32 -1.57 -10.20
C LYS A 82 -14.45 -2.89 -10.96
N HIS A 83 -15.68 -3.23 -11.39
CA HIS A 83 -15.98 -4.47 -12.10
C HIS A 83 -15.46 -4.48 -13.55
N LEU A 84 -15.18 -3.31 -14.13
CA LEU A 84 -14.63 -3.22 -15.48
C LEU A 84 -13.19 -3.76 -15.51
N PRO A 85 -12.84 -4.61 -16.49
CA PRO A 85 -11.55 -5.31 -16.52
C PRO A 85 -10.37 -4.34 -16.65
N GLU A 86 -10.52 -3.25 -17.41
CA GLU A 86 -9.46 -2.23 -17.59
C GLU A 86 -9.15 -1.51 -16.28
N VAL A 87 -10.20 -1.07 -15.57
CA VAL A 87 -10.09 -0.39 -14.27
C VAL A 87 -9.49 -1.35 -13.24
N ASN A 88 -9.99 -2.58 -13.18
CA ASN A 88 -9.50 -3.57 -12.22
C ASN A 88 -8.05 -3.95 -12.48
N ARG A 89 -7.64 -4.09 -13.75
CA ARG A 89 -6.25 -4.37 -14.14
C ARG A 89 -5.32 -3.27 -13.65
N ILE A 90 -5.67 -2.00 -13.85
CA ILE A 90 -4.86 -0.86 -13.40
C ILE A 90 -4.84 -0.76 -11.87
N ALA A 91 -6.00 -0.91 -11.22
CA ALA A 91 -6.11 -0.81 -9.76
C ALA A 91 -5.34 -1.93 -9.04
N SER A 92 -5.39 -3.15 -9.59
CA SER A 92 -4.74 -4.34 -9.03
C SER A 92 -3.25 -4.42 -9.38
N TYR A 93 -2.79 -3.70 -10.41
CA TYR A 93 -1.37 -3.70 -10.78
C TYR A 93 -0.48 -3.22 -9.62
N LYS A 94 0.61 -3.94 -9.39
CA LYS A 94 1.65 -3.61 -8.39
C LYS A 94 3.02 -3.91 -8.99
N HIS A 95 3.98 -3.02 -8.75
CA HIS A 95 5.35 -3.24 -9.20
C HIS A 95 6.04 -4.22 -8.24
N LEU A 96 6.04 -5.51 -8.60
CA LEU A 96 6.71 -6.56 -7.85
C LEU A 96 8.11 -6.86 -8.41
N PRO A 97 9.08 -7.22 -7.56
CA PRO A 97 10.37 -7.72 -8.01
C PRO A 97 10.20 -9.05 -8.73
N GLU A 98 11.06 -9.30 -9.72
CA GLU A 98 11.01 -10.49 -10.58
C GLU A 98 11.14 -11.79 -9.79
N ALA A 99 11.97 -11.80 -8.76
CA ALA A 99 12.15 -12.94 -7.85
C ALA A 99 10.86 -13.40 -7.15
N ILE A 100 9.81 -12.57 -7.09
CA ILE A 100 8.51 -12.87 -6.48
C ILE A 100 7.43 -13.11 -7.54
N LYS A 101 7.60 -12.57 -8.76
CA LYS A 101 6.60 -12.69 -9.84
C LYS A 101 6.42 -14.12 -10.37
N ILE A 102 7.36 -15.02 -10.07
CA ILE A 102 7.46 -16.39 -10.62
C ILE A 102 6.89 -17.44 -9.64
N LEU A 103 6.43 -17.03 -8.46
CA LEU A 103 5.68 -17.87 -7.50
C LEU A 103 4.19 -17.55 -7.57
#